data_AF-A0AAV9PX07-F1
#
_entry.id   AF-A0AAV9PX07-F1
#
_cell.length_a   1.000
_cell.length_b   1.000
_cell.length_c   1.000
_cell.angle_alpha   90.00
_cell.angle_beta   90.00
_cell.angle_gamma   90.00
#
_symmetry.space_group_name_H-M   'P 1'
#
loop_
_entity.id
_entity.type
_entity.pdbx_description
1 polymer ?
#
loop_
_entity_poly.entity_id
_entity_poly.type
_entity_poly.pdbx_seq_one_letter_code
_entity_poly.pdbx_strand_id
1 'polypeptide(L)'
;MEQAQLLSIIHHHSSSMSSYLPFPPNFSQALPSLPKMGGSVFKQSGLDTPRMPEHIYTYTCKRVENLLRKHFVCFGHATEAPAKENYGDVDIFVALPVDEGLWSGDETQNGALLSFLLGGKEWKHTQGSTTYHLALKWPEEEDLQKENKTKAAEPKDNKPALTAINANVMDKNKYIQVDIQICPTIASFDWHIFFQAHGDLWSMLGGVIRPYGLTCNNTGLHIRIEEVEKQNKAQARVLMTDHPDLVLKYLGLDADAYGKPFKSRDALMAYVASCRFHDPMREISMRGKNEERVEKRKMYGAWSKEYLPAHKGDTPGRSVGMSRHDVIEDARKFFGDEFGKRLDEQEKKAVRDIEEDKLWAFIRGFPAAGADKTYTMKGMKREIKGSIEEVPERHRTGIEGVRQAFKDGRFEEVKRWAEECWKSVMERQKRVDEIKSRANLLEKKKKEEAAKKNSAQAFWPGADHL
;
A
#
# COMPACT_ATOMS: atom_id res chain seq x y z
N MET A 1 51.95 -8.81 -39.36
CA MET A 1 51.30 -8.40 -38.10
C MET A 1 49.80 -8.64 -38.26
N GLU A 2 49.45 -9.89 -38.56
CA GLU A 2 48.93 -10.88 -37.59
C GLU A 2 47.55 -10.50 -37.04
N GLN A 3 46.57 -10.58 -37.94
CA GLN A 3 45.37 -11.37 -37.68
C GLN A 3 45.71 -12.84 -37.92
N ALA A 4 45.18 -13.73 -37.08
CA ALA A 4 44.91 -15.17 -37.29
C ALA A 4 45.47 -16.05 -36.16
N GLN A 5 44.65 -17.06 -35.82
CA GLN A 5 44.99 -18.29 -35.09
C GLN A 5 45.07 -18.23 -33.56
N LEU A 6 43.91 -18.44 -32.91
CA LEU A 6 43.71 -19.63 -32.08
C LEU A 6 42.21 -19.82 -31.77
N LEU A 7 41.56 -20.52 -32.69
CA LEU A 7 40.25 -21.15 -32.51
C LEU A 7 40.40 -22.64 -32.86
N SER A 8 39.54 -23.46 -32.25
CA SER A 8 39.25 -24.88 -32.50
C SER A 8 40.15 -25.84 -31.68
N ILE A 9 39.65 -26.80 -30.89
CA ILE A 9 38.70 -27.91 -31.12
C ILE A 9 38.35 -28.42 -29.68
N ILE A 10 37.13 -28.70 -29.20
CA ILE A 10 36.10 -29.75 -29.49
C ILE A 10 34.83 -29.31 -28.70
N HIS A 11 33.64 -29.00 -29.25
CA HIS A 11 32.58 -29.76 -29.94
C HIS A 11 31.77 -30.82 -29.13
N HIS A 12 30.47 -30.48 -28.94
CA HIS A 12 29.26 -31.34 -28.76
C HIS A 12 29.03 -32.03 -27.41
N HIS A 13 27.93 -31.75 -26.69
CA HIS A 13 26.57 -32.12 -27.09
C HIS A 13 25.48 -31.13 -26.64
N SER A 14 24.49 -30.99 -27.52
CA SER A 14 23.21 -30.30 -27.36
C SER A 14 22.19 -31.17 -26.63
N SER A 15 21.21 -30.50 -26.04
CA SER A 15 19.78 -30.88 -25.94
C SER A 15 19.21 -31.08 -24.53
N SER A 16 18.41 -30.06 -24.14
CA SER A 16 16.97 -30.16 -23.89
C SER A 16 16.45 -30.57 -22.49
N MET A 17 15.37 -29.85 -22.13
CA MET A 17 14.36 -30.08 -21.09
C MET A 17 14.69 -29.56 -19.68
N SER A 18 14.11 -28.43 -19.26
CA SER A 18 12.70 -28.26 -18.84
C SER A 18 12.41 -28.92 -17.49
N SER A 19 12.37 -28.09 -16.43
CA SER A 19 11.38 -28.13 -15.33
C SER A 19 11.85 -27.25 -14.17
N TYR A 20 11.76 -25.92 -14.34
CA TYR A 20 11.69 -25.02 -13.19
C TYR A 20 10.24 -24.99 -12.69
N LEU A 21 9.99 -25.60 -11.53
CA LEU A 21 8.76 -25.45 -10.76
C LEU A 21 9.11 -25.03 -9.32
N PRO A 22 8.17 -24.38 -8.61
CA PRO A 22 8.40 -23.04 -8.10
C PRO A 22 8.59 -23.04 -6.59
N PHE A 23 9.36 -22.06 -6.11
CA PHE A 23 9.31 -21.64 -4.72
C PHE A 23 7.99 -20.90 -4.46
N PRO A 24 7.36 -21.07 -3.28
CA PRO A 24 6.06 -20.49 -2.98
C PRO A 24 6.15 -18.96 -2.87
N PRO A 25 5.18 -18.20 -3.43
CA PRO A 25 5.08 -16.78 -3.20
C PRO A 25 4.44 -16.58 -1.83
N ASN A 26 5.13 -15.90 -0.91
CA ASN A 26 4.45 -15.36 0.25
C ASN A 26 4.95 -13.96 0.56
N PHE A 27 3.96 -13.06 0.62
CA PHE A 27 4.01 -11.66 1.03
C PHE A 27 4.77 -10.69 0.11
N SER A 28 4.32 -10.61 -1.14
CA SER A 28 4.34 -9.33 -1.86
C SER A 28 3.31 -8.43 -1.21
N GLN A 29 3.71 -7.66 -0.20
CA GLN A 29 2.96 -6.45 0.15
C GLN A 29 3.03 -5.55 -1.07
N ALA A 30 1.86 -5.32 -1.69
CA ALA A 30 1.69 -4.34 -2.74
C ALA A 30 2.12 -2.96 -2.19
N LEU A 31 3.37 -2.60 -2.44
CA LEU A 31 3.77 -1.20 -2.51
C LEU A 31 2.81 -0.53 -3.50
N PRO A 32 2.21 0.63 -3.17
CA PRO A 32 1.20 1.22 -4.02
C PRO A 32 1.74 1.34 -5.44
N SER A 33 1.07 0.61 -6.33
CA SER A 33 1.13 0.83 -7.76
C SER A 33 0.97 2.33 -8.00
N LEU A 34 1.68 2.86 -8.99
CA LEU A 34 1.37 4.21 -9.45
C LEU A 34 -0.14 4.29 -9.66
N PRO A 35 -0.82 5.39 -9.26
CA PRO A 35 -2.24 5.49 -9.46
C PRO A 35 -2.50 5.27 -10.95
N LYS A 36 -3.17 4.16 -11.28
CA LYS A 36 -3.74 3.94 -12.60
C LYS A 36 -4.61 5.16 -12.86
N MET A 37 -4.49 5.73 -14.05
CA MET A 37 -5.41 6.78 -14.47
C MET A 37 -6.84 6.23 -14.27
N GLY A 38 -7.65 6.95 -13.51
CA GLY A 38 -9.02 6.58 -13.14
C GLY A 38 -9.93 6.26 -14.34
N GLY A 39 -11.04 5.57 -14.12
CA GLY A 39 -12.04 5.28 -15.17
C GLY A 39 -11.75 4.06 -16.07
N SER A 40 -11.13 2.98 -15.56
CA SER A 40 -10.86 1.77 -16.36
C SER A 40 -11.26 0.46 -15.68
N VAL A 41 -11.91 0.53 -14.52
CA VAL A 41 -12.24 -0.66 -13.71
C VAL A 41 -13.23 -1.58 -14.45
N PHE A 42 -14.11 -1.00 -15.28
CA PHE A 42 -15.15 -1.74 -16.00
C PHE A 42 -14.81 -2.10 -17.46
N LYS A 43 -13.61 -1.76 -17.93
CA LYS A 43 -13.20 -2.03 -19.33
C LYS A 43 -13.29 -3.53 -19.69
N GLN A 44 -12.95 -4.40 -18.74
CA GLN A 44 -13.05 -5.86 -18.91
C GLN A 44 -14.49 -6.37 -18.94
N SER A 45 -15.43 -5.62 -18.34
CA SER A 45 -16.87 -5.94 -18.34
C SER A 45 -17.58 -5.40 -19.59
N GLY A 46 -16.85 -4.75 -20.51
CA GLY A 46 -17.42 -4.16 -21.72
C GLY A 46 -18.28 -2.92 -21.49
N LEU A 47 -18.27 -2.33 -20.29
CA LEU A 47 -18.99 -1.08 -20.02
C LEU A 47 -18.15 0.13 -20.48
N ASP A 48 -18.77 0.99 -21.28
CA ASP A 48 -18.16 2.24 -21.71
C ASP A 48 -18.25 3.30 -20.60
N THR A 49 -17.11 3.81 -20.16
CA THR A 49 -16.98 4.82 -19.10
C THR A 49 -16.17 6.02 -19.62
N PRO A 50 -16.75 6.82 -20.53
CA PRO A 50 -16.03 7.92 -21.17
C PRO A 50 -15.76 9.06 -20.18
N ARG A 51 -14.82 9.94 -20.53
CA ARG A 51 -14.52 11.14 -19.72
C ARG A 51 -15.74 12.06 -19.67
N MET A 52 -16.09 12.54 -18.48
CA MET A 52 -17.21 13.43 -18.21
C MET A 52 -16.85 14.91 -18.38
N PRO A 53 -17.74 15.73 -18.97
CA PRO A 53 -17.67 17.18 -18.83
C PRO A 53 -18.11 17.63 -17.42
N GLU A 54 -17.72 18.84 -17.02
CA GLU A 54 -17.92 19.38 -15.66
C GLU A 54 -19.38 19.35 -15.16
N HIS A 55 -20.34 19.65 -16.03
CA HIS A 55 -21.76 19.66 -15.64
C HIS A 55 -22.27 18.25 -15.29
N ILE A 56 -21.79 17.20 -15.98
CA ILE A 56 -22.15 15.79 -15.70
C ILE A 56 -21.48 15.33 -14.41
N TYR A 57 -20.21 15.67 -14.21
CA TYR A 57 -19.48 15.39 -12.97
C TYR A 57 -20.20 16.02 -11.77
N THR A 58 -20.51 17.32 -11.85
CA THR A 58 -21.18 18.07 -10.79
C THR A 58 -22.57 17.52 -10.48
N TYR A 59 -23.35 17.19 -11.51
CA TYR A 59 -24.64 16.53 -11.33
C TYR A 59 -24.50 15.20 -10.59
N THR A 60 -23.50 14.40 -10.97
CA THR A 60 -23.27 13.07 -10.40
C THR A 60 -22.87 13.18 -8.93
N CYS A 61 -21.93 14.06 -8.58
CA CYS A 61 -21.54 14.32 -7.20
C CYS A 61 -22.76 14.68 -6.34
N LYS A 62 -23.60 15.62 -6.80
CA LYS A 62 -24.81 16.05 -6.07
C LYS A 62 -25.83 14.93 -5.91
N ARG A 63 -26.07 14.15 -6.98
CA ARG A 63 -26.98 13.01 -6.93
C ARG A 63 -26.51 11.98 -5.91
N VAL A 64 -25.22 11.61 -5.94
CA VAL A 64 -24.65 10.63 -5.00
C VAL A 64 -24.68 11.17 -3.58
N GLU A 65 -24.34 12.45 -3.37
CA GLU A 65 -24.44 13.14 -2.09
C GLU A 65 -25.85 13.06 -1.49
N ASN A 66 -26.87 13.45 -2.25
CA ASN A 66 -28.26 13.44 -1.81
C ASN A 66 -28.76 12.05 -1.40
N LEU A 67 -28.21 11.00 -1.99
CA LEU A 67 -28.55 9.61 -1.67
C LEU A 67 -27.78 9.13 -0.44
N LEU A 68 -26.47 9.35 -0.39
CA LEU A 68 -25.61 8.80 0.67
C LEU A 68 -25.65 9.58 1.99
N ARG A 69 -25.96 10.89 1.98
CA ARG A 69 -26.13 11.67 3.23
C ARG A 69 -27.25 11.17 4.14
N LYS A 70 -28.15 10.34 3.62
CA LYS A 70 -29.21 9.67 4.41
C LYS A 70 -28.69 8.48 5.21
N HIS A 71 -27.52 7.95 4.83
CA HIS A 71 -26.95 6.72 5.36
C HIS A 71 -25.61 6.94 6.08
N PHE A 72 -24.95 8.07 5.87
CA PHE A 72 -23.67 8.42 6.47
C PHE A 72 -23.70 9.85 7.01
N VAL A 73 -23.14 10.04 8.21
CA VAL A 73 -22.98 11.36 8.82
C VAL A 73 -21.91 12.17 8.07
N CYS A 74 -20.81 11.53 7.70
CA CYS A 74 -19.73 12.15 6.94
C CYS A 74 -19.87 11.81 5.45
N PHE A 75 -19.79 12.84 4.62
CA PHE A 75 -19.77 12.72 3.16
C PHE A 75 -18.86 13.80 2.59
N GLY A 76 -18.03 13.44 1.62
CA GLY A 76 -17.21 14.41 0.90
C GLY A 76 -16.59 13.83 -0.36
N HIS A 77 -16.08 14.72 -1.19
CA HIS A 77 -15.22 14.39 -2.32
C HIS A 77 -14.02 15.34 -2.28
N ALA A 78 -12.87 14.90 -2.79
CA ALA A 78 -11.67 15.70 -2.78
C ALA A 78 -11.82 16.96 -3.64
N THR A 79 -11.12 18.04 -3.28
CA THR A 79 -11.05 19.25 -4.11
C THR A 79 -10.34 18.93 -5.41
N GLU A 80 -10.93 19.31 -6.53
CA GLU A 80 -10.39 19.02 -7.86
C GLU A 80 -9.22 19.93 -8.25
N ALA A 81 -8.33 19.41 -9.08
CA ALA A 81 -7.20 20.17 -9.58
C ALA A 81 -7.67 21.27 -10.57
N PRO A 82 -6.99 22.44 -10.62
CA PRO A 82 -7.41 23.55 -11.48
C PRO A 82 -7.37 23.18 -12.96
N ALA A 83 -8.23 23.82 -13.75
CA ALA A 83 -8.29 23.71 -15.21
C ALA A 83 -8.52 22.28 -15.74
N LYS A 84 -9.19 21.43 -14.96
CA LYS A 84 -9.60 20.09 -15.39
C LYS A 84 -10.76 20.20 -16.39
N GLU A 85 -10.48 19.96 -17.66
CA GLU A 85 -11.47 20.04 -18.75
C GLU A 85 -12.47 18.87 -18.72
N ASN A 86 -12.05 17.72 -18.17
CA ASN A 86 -12.87 16.52 -18.08
C ASN A 86 -12.42 15.56 -16.96
N TYR A 87 -13.34 14.68 -16.54
CA TYR A 87 -13.24 13.82 -15.36
C TYR A 87 -13.35 12.34 -15.77
N GLY A 88 -12.55 11.45 -15.16
CA GLY A 88 -12.59 10.01 -15.50
C GLY A 88 -13.58 9.24 -14.65
N ASP A 89 -13.65 9.63 -13.40
CA ASP A 89 -14.38 9.01 -12.31
C ASP A 89 -14.81 10.07 -11.31
N VAL A 90 -15.68 9.66 -10.39
CA VAL A 90 -16.09 10.43 -9.23
C VAL A 90 -15.60 9.71 -7.97
N ASP A 91 -14.65 10.30 -7.25
CA ASP A 91 -14.18 9.78 -5.97
C ASP A 91 -14.99 10.36 -4.81
N ILE A 92 -15.68 9.49 -4.07
CA ILE A 92 -16.52 9.82 -2.92
C ILE A 92 -15.97 9.14 -1.66
N PHE A 93 -15.93 9.88 -0.57
CA PHE A 93 -15.60 9.39 0.76
C PHE A 93 -16.85 9.46 1.64
N VAL A 94 -17.06 8.44 2.46
CA VAL A 94 -18.11 8.41 3.47
C VAL A 94 -17.58 7.82 4.77
N ALA A 95 -18.12 8.25 5.91
CA ALA A 95 -17.81 7.66 7.22
C ALA A 95 -18.99 7.81 8.17
N LEU A 96 -18.93 7.08 9.29
CA LEU A 96 -19.95 7.07 10.34
C LEU A 96 -21.35 6.72 9.78
N PRO A 97 -21.61 5.43 9.55
CA PRO A 97 -22.94 4.97 9.17
C PRO A 97 -23.99 5.41 10.18
N VAL A 98 -25.13 5.90 9.69
CA VAL A 98 -26.27 6.30 10.55
C VAL A 98 -26.92 5.07 11.20
N ASP A 99 -26.96 3.95 10.49
CA ASP A 99 -27.41 2.64 10.97
C ASP A 99 -26.24 1.66 10.87
N GLU A 100 -25.52 1.46 11.97
CA GLU A 100 -24.37 0.55 12.00
C GLU A 100 -24.75 -0.90 11.68
N GLY A 101 -25.97 -1.34 12.03
CA GLY A 101 -26.42 -2.69 11.75
C GLY A 101 -26.58 -2.94 10.25
N LEU A 102 -27.13 -1.96 9.52
CA LEU A 102 -27.27 -2.02 8.06
C LEU A 102 -25.90 -2.13 7.35
N TRP A 103 -24.87 -1.47 7.89
CA TRP A 103 -23.52 -1.41 7.30
C TRP A 103 -22.50 -2.36 7.95
N SER A 104 -22.95 -3.20 8.88
CA SER A 104 -22.14 -4.26 9.51
C SER A 104 -21.96 -5.50 8.62
N GLY A 105 -22.55 -5.49 7.42
CA GLY A 105 -22.42 -6.57 6.46
C GLY A 105 -20.99 -6.76 5.95
N ASP A 106 -20.73 -7.90 5.35
CA ASP A 106 -19.44 -8.15 4.69
C ASP A 106 -19.23 -7.25 3.47
N GLU A 107 -18.01 -7.30 2.90
CA GLU A 107 -17.64 -6.48 1.74
C GLU A 107 -18.64 -6.63 0.58
N THR A 108 -19.21 -7.83 0.38
CA THR A 108 -20.15 -8.09 -0.71
C THR A 108 -21.51 -7.46 -0.45
N GLN A 109 -22.00 -7.56 0.78
CA GLN A 109 -23.28 -6.97 1.19
C GLN A 109 -23.24 -5.45 1.08
N ASN A 110 -22.17 -4.81 1.55
CA ASN A 110 -21.99 -3.36 1.45
C ASN A 110 -21.92 -2.89 -0.01
N GLY A 111 -21.21 -3.63 -0.88
CA GLY A 111 -21.15 -3.33 -2.32
C GLY A 111 -22.53 -3.44 -3.01
N ALA A 112 -23.28 -4.50 -2.70
CA ALA A 112 -24.64 -4.70 -3.22
C ALA A 112 -25.60 -3.59 -2.75
N LEU A 113 -25.51 -3.20 -1.47
CA LEU A 113 -26.30 -2.10 -0.92
C LEU A 113 -25.99 -0.77 -1.60
N LEU A 114 -24.71 -0.41 -1.75
CA LEU A 114 -24.31 0.80 -2.49
C LEU A 114 -24.84 0.80 -3.92
N SER A 115 -24.71 -0.33 -4.61
CA SER A 115 -25.22 -0.48 -5.98
C SER A 115 -26.74 -0.32 -6.04
N PHE A 116 -27.48 -0.88 -5.08
CA PHE A 116 -28.92 -0.71 -4.99
C PHE A 116 -29.31 0.74 -4.74
N LEU A 117 -28.70 1.39 -3.74
CA LEU A 117 -29.00 2.77 -3.35
C LEU A 117 -28.74 3.79 -4.47
N LEU A 118 -27.68 3.58 -5.25
CA LEU A 118 -27.25 4.52 -6.29
C LEU A 118 -27.79 4.17 -7.68
N GLY A 119 -28.39 3.00 -7.85
CA GLY A 119 -28.82 2.49 -9.16
C GLY A 119 -27.64 2.08 -10.04
N GLY A 120 -26.61 1.48 -9.44
CA GLY A 120 -25.45 0.95 -10.14
C GLY A 120 -25.81 -0.23 -11.03
N LYS A 121 -25.33 -0.21 -12.27
CA LYS A 121 -25.50 -1.29 -13.23
C LYS A 121 -24.62 -2.50 -12.87
N GLU A 122 -23.40 -2.21 -12.44
CA GLU A 122 -22.40 -3.18 -12.00
C GLU A 122 -21.56 -2.50 -10.91
N TRP A 123 -21.05 -3.30 -9.98
CA TRP A 123 -20.08 -2.84 -9.00
C TRP A 123 -18.95 -3.86 -8.86
N LYS A 124 -17.76 -3.38 -8.48
CA LYS A 124 -16.57 -4.18 -8.22
C LYS A 124 -15.92 -3.75 -6.92
N HIS A 125 -15.27 -4.70 -6.27
CA HIS A 125 -14.53 -4.49 -5.04
C HIS A 125 -13.27 -5.37 -5.06
N THR A 126 -12.19 -4.90 -4.45
CA THR A 126 -10.97 -5.68 -4.26
C THR A 126 -10.89 -6.09 -2.79
N GLN A 127 -10.80 -7.39 -2.51
CA GLN A 127 -10.76 -7.92 -1.15
C GLN A 127 -9.76 -7.16 -0.25
N GLY A 128 -10.20 -6.74 0.93
CA GLY A 128 -9.42 -5.94 1.87
C GLY A 128 -9.30 -4.45 1.54
N SER A 129 -9.88 -3.99 0.43
CA SER A 129 -10.07 -2.58 0.12
C SER A 129 -11.30 -2.03 0.84
N THR A 130 -11.31 -0.74 1.14
CA THR A 130 -12.52 -0.02 1.60
C THR A 130 -13.22 0.71 0.45
N THR A 131 -12.70 0.59 -0.77
CA THR A 131 -13.21 1.26 -1.97
C THR A 131 -14.06 0.32 -2.82
N TYR A 132 -15.24 0.81 -3.17
CA TYR A 132 -16.21 0.18 -4.06
C TYR A 132 -16.28 0.96 -5.36
N HIS A 133 -16.11 0.28 -6.48
CA HIS A 133 -16.22 0.89 -7.80
C HIS A 133 -17.61 0.58 -8.36
N LEU A 134 -18.35 1.59 -8.79
CA LEU A 134 -19.70 1.44 -9.34
C LEU A 134 -19.78 2.02 -10.75
N ALA A 135 -20.53 1.37 -11.63
CA ALA A 135 -20.89 1.88 -12.94
C ALA A 135 -22.32 2.43 -12.90
N LEU A 136 -22.47 3.75 -12.81
CA LEU A 136 -23.77 4.42 -12.84
C LEU A 136 -24.14 4.77 -14.27
N LYS A 137 -25.43 4.71 -14.64
CA LYS A 137 -25.87 5.12 -15.98
C LYS A 137 -25.57 6.61 -16.20
N TRP A 138 -25.09 6.98 -17.37
CA TRP A 138 -24.95 8.38 -17.78
C TRP A 138 -26.32 9.09 -17.69
N PRO A 139 -26.41 10.31 -17.12
CA PRO A 139 -27.68 11.01 -16.98
C PRO A 139 -28.22 11.44 -18.35
N GLU A 140 -29.53 11.28 -18.52
CA GLU A 140 -30.21 11.76 -19.73
C GLU A 140 -30.48 13.27 -19.62
N GLU A 141 -30.71 13.93 -20.74
CA GLU A 141 -31.00 15.39 -20.79
C GLU A 141 -32.19 15.77 -19.88
N GLU A 142 -33.20 14.91 -19.80
CA GLU A 142 -34.37 15.08 -18.94
C GLU A 142 -34.02 15.09 -17.45
N ASP A 143 -33.01 14.31 -17.04
CA ASP A 143 -32.54 14.25 -15.65
C ASP A 143 -31.86 15.56 -15.27
N LEU A 144 -31.04 16.11 -16.18
CA LEU A 144 -30.37 17.40 -16.03
C LEU A 144 -31.37 18.56 -15.95
N GLN A 145 -32.44 18.51 -16.76
CA GLN A 145 -33.48 19.54 -16.80
C GLN A 145 -34.38 19.54 -15.55
N LYS A 146 -34.68 18.35 -14.99
CA LYS A 146 -35.43 18.24 -13.72
C LYS A 146 -34.69 18.90 -12.57
N GLU A 147 -33.36 18.77 -12.53
CA GLU A 147 -32.54 19.42 -11.50
C GLU A 147 -32.53 20.95 -11.66
N ASN A 148 -32.48 21.46 -12.89
CA ASN A 148 -32.51 22.90 -13.17
C ASN A 148 -33.88 23.55 -12.86
N LYS A 149 -34.99 22.85 -13.07
CA LYS A 149 -36.33 23.34 -12.71
C LYS A 149 -36.52 23.49 -11.21
N THR A 150 -35.93 22.60 -10.41
CA THR A 150 -35.96 22.68 -8.94
C THR A 150 -35.17 23.88 -8.40
N LYS A 151 -34.19 24.42 -9.16
CA LYS A 151 -33.44 25.64 -8.80
C LYS A 151 -34.11 26.95 -9.22
N ALA A 152 -35.09 26.93 -10.13
CA ALA A 152 -35.70 28.12 -10.72
C ALA A 152 -36.90 28.70 -9.92
N ALA A 153 -37.01 28.40 -8.63
CA ALA A 153 -38.11 28.84 -7.75
C ALA A 153 -37.81 30.15 -6.97
N GLU A 154 -36.88 30.99 -7.43
CA GLU A 154 -36.74 32.40 -7.00
C GLU A 154 -36.72 33.35 -8.22
N PRO A 155 -37.17 34.61 -8.10
CA PRO A 155 -37.72 35.36 -9.22
C PRO A 155 -36.66 35.91 -10.19
N LYS A 156 -37.06 35.82 -11.47
CA LYS A 156 -36.44 36.21 -12.75
C LYS A 156 -35.67 37.54 -12.76
N ASP A 157 -34.59 37.55 -13.54
CA ASP A 157 -34.48 38.48 -14.68
C ASP A 157 -33.80 37.84 -15.89
N ASN A 158 -34.40 38.06 -17.06
CA ASN A 158 -34.13 37.39 -18.32
C ASN A 158 -32.84 37.87 -19.01
N LYS A 159 -32.06 36.92 -19.55
CA LYS A 159 -31.41 37.02 -20.86
C LYS A 159 -31.01 35.63 -21.39
N PRO A 160 -31.43 35.22 -22.60
CA PRO A 160 -31.05 33.93 -23.15
C PRO A 160 -29.78 34.08 -23.99
N ALA A 161 -28.77 33.28 -23.70
CA ALA A 161 -27.76 32.90 -24.69
C ALA A 161 -27.09 31.60 -24.25
N LEU A 162 -27.60 30.45 -24.70
CA LEU A 162 -26.76 29.27 -24.86
C LEU A 162 -26.93 28.77 -26.29
N THR A 163 -25.91 29.08 -27.08
CA THR A 163 -25.67 28.58 -28.43
C THR A 163 -25.74 27.07 -28.47
N ALA A 164 -26.52 26.57 -29.43
CA ALA A 164 -26.65 25.16 -29.77
C ALA A 164 -25.30 24.51 -30.03
N ILE A 165 -24.99 23.45 -29.29
CA ILE A 165 -23.94 22.49 -29.66
C ILE A 165 -24.63 21.22 -30.11
N ASN A 166 -24.50 20.97 -31.41
CA ASN A 166 -24.77 19.76 -32.18
C ASN A 166 -25.12 18.50 -31.37
N ALA A 167 -26.42 18.20 -31.30
CA ALA A 167 -26.91 16.87 -31.01
C ALA A 167 -26.57 15.96 -32.19
N ASN A 168 -25.62 15.03 -32.00
CA ASN A 168 -25.56 13.83 -32.83
C ASN A 168 -25.02 12.64 -32.04
N VAL A 169 -25.86 11.60 -32.01
CA VAL A 169 -25.66 10.22 -31.53
C VAL A 169 -25.51 10.06 -30.00
N MET A 170 -26.66 9.98 -29.30
CA MET A 170 -26.72 9.47 -27.93
C MET A 170 -26.51 7.94 -27.94
N ASP A 171 -25.29 7.53 -27.61
CA ASP A 171 -24.90 6.13 -27.41
C ASP A 171 -25.56 5.59 -26.13
N LYS A 172 -26.48 4.63 -26.28
CA LYS A 172 -27.39 4.16 -25.20
C LYS A 172 -26.72 3.37 -24.05
N ASN A 173 -25.39 3.24 -24.06
CA ASN A 173 -24.63 2.37 -23.14
C ASN A 173 -23.45 3.09 -22.46
N LYS A 174 -23.55 4.40 -22.22
CA LYS A 174 -22.54 5.15 -21.47
C LYS A 174 -22.78 5.05 -19.96
N TYR A 175 -21.70 4.86 -19.22
CA TYR A 175 -21.69 4.79 -17.76
C TYR A 175 -20.68 5.76 -17.18
N ILE A 176 -20.83 6.04 -15.89
CA ILE A 176 -19.93 6.85 -15.07
C ILE A 176 -19.34 5.94 -14.01
N GLN A 177 -18.01 5.93 -13.90
CA GLN A 177 -17.36 5.26 -12.79
C GLN A 177 -17.46 6.15 -11.53
N VAL A 178 -18.05 5.62 -10.47
CA VAL A 178 -18.11 6.25 -9.14
C VAL A 178 -17.40 5.35 -8.16
N ASP A 179 -16.35 5.86 -7.54
CA ASP A 179 -15.54 5.17 -6.56
C ASP A 179 -15.93 5.66 -5.17
N ILE A 180 -16.45 4.76 -4.33
CA ILE A 180 -16.93 5.08 -2.98
C ILE A 180 -16.03 4.41 -1.98
N GLN A 181 -15.33 5.19 -1.18
CA GLN A 181 -14.52 4.70 -0.09
C GLN A 181 -15.26 4.87 1.25
N ILE A 182 -15.51 3.74 1.92
CA ILE A 182 -16.08 3.74 3.28
C ILE A 182 -14.93 3.82 4.29
N CYS A 183 -14.73 5.00 4.85
CA CYS A 183 -13.67 5.24 5.82
C CYS A 183 -14.09 4.73 7.22
N PRO A 184 -13.22 3.97 7.91
CA PRO A 184 -13.56 3.37 9.21
C PRO A 184 -13.68 4.41 10.34
N THR A 185 -13.04 5.58 10.19
CA THR A 185 -13.03 6.65 11.19
C THR A 185 -13.12 8.02 10.52
N ILE A 186 -13.54 9.04 11.27
CA ILE A 186 -13.52 10.45 10.81
C ILE A 186 -12.09 10.86 10.44
N ALA A 187 -11.10 10.52 11.26
CA ALA A 187 -9.70 10.84 10.98
C ALA A 187 -9.23 10.25 9.63
N SER A 188 -9.64 9.01 9.32
CA SER A 188 -9.35 8.41 8.01
C SER A 188 -10.07 9.14 6.89
N PHE A 189 -11.33 9.52 7.07
CA PHE A 189 -12.10 10.31 6.11
C PHE A 189 -11.45 11.66 5.81
N ASP A 190 -11.10 12.42 6.85
CA ASP A 190 -10.44 13.73 6.71
C ASP A 190 -9.09 13.59 6.00
N TRP A 191 -8.30 12.58 6.37
CA TRP A 191 -7.01 12.31 5.74
C TRP A 191 -7.14 12.00 4.25
N HIS A 192 -8.13 11.20 3.84
CA HIS A 192 -8.30 10.85 2.43
C HIS A 192 -8.77 12.04 1.60
N ILE A 193 -9.70 12.86 2.10
CA ILE A 193 -10.09 14.12 1.44
C ILE A 193 -8.88 15.04 1.30
N PHE A 194 -8.12 15.20 2.37
CA PHE A 194 -6.89 16.01 2.37
C PHE A 194 -5.88 15.49 1.35
N PHE A 195 -5.51 14.22 1.41
CA PHE A 195 -4.44 13.64 0.60
C PHE A 195 -4.79 13.52 -0.89
N GLN A 196 -6.07 13.43 -1.23
CA GLN A 196 -6.51 13.35 -2.63
C GLN A 196 -6.85 14.72 -3.24
N ALA A 197 -6.91 15.78 -2.43
CA ALA A 197 -7.16 17.12 -2.92
C ALA A 197 -6.09 17.59 -3.91
N HIS A 198 -6.52 18.41 -4.87
CA HIS A 198 -5.70 19.09 -5.88
C HIS A 198 -4.91 18.16 -6.81
N GLY A 199 -5.33 16.90 -6.93
CA GLY A 199 -4.79 15.94 -7.90
C GLY A 199 -3.29 15.67 -7.73
N ASP A 200 -2.46 16.24 -8.61
CA ASP A 200 -1.01 15.97 -8.63
C ASP A 200 -0.19 16.76 -7.60
N LEU A 201 -0.83 17.58 -6.77
CA LEU A 201 -0.18 18.36 -5.70
C LEU A 201 0.79 17.50 -4.88
N TRP A 202 0.33 16.37 -4.34
CA TRP A 202 1.17 15.48 -3.51
C TRP A 202 2.27 14.76 -4.30
N SER A 203 2.10 14.59 -5.61
CA SER A 203 3.17 14.09 -6.48
C SER A 203 4.29 15.12 -6.61
N MET A 204 3.94 16.40 -6.76
CA MET A 204 4.91 17.51 -6.84
C MET A 204 5.58 17.76 -5.48
N LEU A 205 4.81 17.89 -4.40
CA LEU A 205 5.35 18.00 -3.03
C LEU A 205 6.22 16.81 -2.68
N GLY A 206 5.84 15.59 -3.10
CA GLY A 206 6.67 14.40 -2.93
C GLY A 206 8.04 14.54 -3.60
N GLY A 207 8.16 15.24 -4.72
CA GLY A 207 9.45 15.57 -5.33
C GLY A 207 10.28 16.54 -4.48
N VAL A 208 9.62 17.49 -3.82
CA VAL A 208 10.23 18.52 -2.98
C VAL A 208 10.74 17.95 -1.65
N ILE A 209 9.94 17.16 -0.95
CA ILE A 209 10.22 16.78 0.46
C ILE A 209 11.04 15.48 0.59
N ARG A 210 11.03 14.60 -0.42
CA ARG A 210 11.73 13.31 -0.38
C ARG A 210 13.24 13.39 -0.14
N PRO A 211 14.00 14.35 -0.71
CA PRO A 211 15.42 14.49 -0.43
C PRO A 211 15.75 14.69 1.06
N TYR A 212 14.80 15.26 1.81
CA TYR A 212 14.90 15.51 3.25
C TYR A 212 14.42 14.32 4.10
N GLY A 213 14.17 13.16 3.47
CA GLY A 213 13.70 11.96 4.17
C GLY A 213 12.22 11.97 4.51
N LEU A 214 11.44 12.93 4.00
CA LEU A 214 10.01 13.03 4.26
C LEU A 214 9.20 12.33 3.18
N THR A 215 8.12 11.66 3.57
CA THR A 215 7.15 11.06 2.65
C THR A 215 5.74 11.20 3.17
N CYS A 216 4.82 11.65 2.33
CA CYS A 216 3.38 11.65 2.60
C CYS A 216 2.71 10.54 1.79
N ASN A 217 1.81 9.78 2.40
CA ASN A 217 1.04 8.71 1.76
C ASN A 217 -0.40 8.67 2.31
N ASN A 218 -1.16 7.63 1.98
CA ASN A 218 -2.53 7.42 2.46
C ASN A 218 -2.67 7.15 3.98
N THR A 219 -1.58 7.15 4.75
CA THR A 219 -1.61 6.95 6.21
C THR A 219 -1.03 8.11 7.01
N GLY A 220 -0.45 9.13 6.37
CA GLY A 220 0.15 10.26 7.08
C GLY A 220 1.40 10.85 6.43
N LEU A 221 1.95 11.86 7.08
CA LEU A 221 3.31 12.35 6.85
C LEU A 221 4.29 11.53 7.71
N HIS A 222 5.35 11.05 7.07
CA HIS A 222 6.36 10.19 7.69
C HIS A 222 7.76 10.75 7.48
N ILE A 223 8.62 10.51 8.46
CA ILE A 223 10.07 10.63 8.31
C ILE A 223 10.67 9.25 8.02
N ARG A 224 11.82 9.22 7.36
CA ARG A 224 12.50 7.97 6.98
C ARG A 224 13.88 7.88 7.59
N ILE A 225 14.14 6.78 8.29
CA ILE A 225 15.44 6.42 8.86
C ILE A 225 16.35 5.95 7.72
N GLU A 226 17.45 6.66 7.48
CA GLU A 226 18.29 6.50 6.28
C GLU A 226 19.03 5.15 6.25
N GLU A 227 19.51 4.73 7.41
CA GLU A 227 20.26 3.49 7.64
C GLU A 227 19.40 2.26 7.30
N VAL A 228 18.11 2.32 7.65
CA VAL A 228 17.13 1.26 7.43
C VAL A 228 16.61 1.29 6.00
N GLU A 229 16.48 2.48 5.40
CA GLU A 229 15.85 2.67 4.09
C GLU A 229 16.49 1.83 2.98
N LYS A 230 17.81 1.65 3.01
CA LYS A 230 18.57 0.88 2.01
C LYS A 230 18.19 -0.60 1.99
N GLN A 231 17.73 -1.14 3.12
CA GLN A 231 17.41 -2.56 3.29
C GLN A 231 15.91 -2.80 3.33
N ASN A 232 15.17 -1.97 4.07
CA ASN A 232 13.73 -2.09 4.23
C ASN A 232 13.03 -0.73 4.20
N LYS A 233 12.52 -0.36 3.02
CA LYS A 233 11.83 0.92 2.81
C LYS A 233 10.55 1.08 3.64
N ALA A 234 9.89 -0.02 4.01
CA ALA A 234 8.66 0.01 4.79
C ALA A 234 8.96 0.25 6.27
N GLN A 235 9.89 -0.50 6.85
CA GLN A 235 10.31 -0.34 8.25
C GLN A 235 11.04 0.98 8.51
N ALA A 236 11.63 1.59 7.48
CA ALA A 236 12.29 2.89 7.62
C ALA A 236 11.33 4.04 7.92
N ARG A 237 10.01 3.89 7.70
CA ARG A 237 9.04 4.98 7.90
C ARG A 237 8.57 5.06 9.35
N VAL A 238 8.58 6.28 9.88
CA VAL A 238 7.98 6.61 11.18
C VAL A 238 6.93 7.69 10.97
N LEU A 239 5.70 7.42 11.41
CA LEU A 239 4.58 8.37 11.31
C LEU A 239 4.87 9.59 12.19
N MET A 240 4.89 10.76 11.57
CA MET A 240 5.00 12.05 12.25
C MET A 240 3.61 12.51 12.68
N THR A 241 2.68 12.54 11.74
CA THR A 241 1.29 12.93 11.96
C THR A 241 0.40 12.48 10.80
N ASP A 242 -0.86 12.21 11.11
CA ASP A 242 -1.98 12.00 10.19
C ASP A 242 -3.02 13.16 10.28
N HIS A 243 -2.65 14.27 10.92
CA HIS A 243 -3.49 15.48 10.99
C HIS A 243 -3.14 16.47 9.86
N PRO A 244 -4.07 16.76 8.94
CA PRO A 244 -3.87 17.68 7.81
C PRO A 244 -3.20 19.01 8.17
N ASP A 245 -3.68 19.68 9.21
CA ASP A 245 -3.19 21.01 9.62
C ASP A 245 -1.74 20.97 10.09
N LEU A 246 -1.36 19.92 10.84
CA LEU A 246 0.01 19.73 11.30
C LEU A 246 0.95 19.44 10.13
N VAL A 247 0.48 18.72 9.10
CA VAL A 247 1.25 18.48 7.88
C VAL A 247 1.51 19.80 7.15
N LEU A 248 0.47 20.59 6.87
CA LEU A 248 0.62 21.87 6.17
C LEU A 248 1.51 22.83 6.96
N LYS A 249 1.27 22.97 8.26
CA LYS A 249 2.07 23.81 9.16
C LYS A 249 3.53 23.39 9.18
N TYR A 250 3.83 22.09 9.30
CA TYR A 250 5.20 21.59 9.32
C TYR A 250 5.92 21.84 7.99
N LEU A 251 5.23 21.63 6.86
CA LEU A 251 5.74 21.91 5.51
C LEU A 251 5.82 23.40 5.17
N GLY A 252 5.32 24.27 6.05
CA GLY A 252 5.30 25.72 5.85
C GLY A 252 4.32 26.16 4.77
N LEU A 253 3.25 25.41 4.56
CA LEU A 253 2.22 25.66 3.56
C LEU A 253 0.99 26.33 4.19
N ASP A 254 0.32 27.18 3.42
CA ASP A 254 -0.84 27.95 3.87
C ASP A 254 -2.13 27.11 3.86
N ALA A 255 -2.72 26.89 5.04
CA ALA A 255 -3.90 26.03 5.20
C ALA A 255 -5.15 26.60 4.53
N ASP A 256 -5.34 27.92 4.56
CA ASP A 256 -6.51 28.57 3.97
C ASP A 256 -6.51 28.51 2.45
N ALA A 257 -5.33 28.63 1.83
CA ALA A 257 -5.13 28.44 0.40
C ALA A 257 -5.32 26.97 0.02
N TYR A 258 -4.83 26.02 0.83
CA TYR A 258 -5.07 24.59 0.59
C TYR A 258 -6.55 24.22 0.59
N GLY A 259 -7.33 24.79 1.51
CA GLY A 259 -8.76 24.48 1.63
C GLY A 259 -9.62 24.98 0.47
N LYS A 260 -9.06 25.73 -0.48
CA LYS A 260 -9.79 26.37 -1.59
C LYS A 260 -9.32 25.84 -2.94
N PRO A 261 -10.20 25.74 -3.95
CA PRO A 261 -9.77 25.46 -5.32
C PRO A 261 -8.79 26.52 -5.82
N PHE A 262 -7.68 26.09 -6.43
CA PHE A 262 -6.74 27.01 -7.07
C PHE A 262 -7.33 27.60 -8.36
N LYS A 263 -7.01 28.86 -8.67
CA LYS A 263 -7.53 29.56 -9.86
C LYS A 263 -6.91 29.07 -11.16
N SER A 264 -5.68 28.58 -11.12
CA SER A 264 -4.93 28.12 -12.29
C SER A 264 -3.89 27.07 -11.91
N ARG A 265 -3.39 26.38 -12.92
CA ARG A 265 -2.25 25.45 -12.80
C ARG A 265 -1.04 26.14 -12.17
N ASP A 266 -0.73 27.34 -12.62
CA ASP A 266 0.45 28.08 -12.13
C ASP A 266 0.28 28.52 -10.67
N ALA A 267 -0.94 28.87 -10.24
CA ALA A 267 -1.22 29.17 -8.83
C ALA A 267 -1.01 27.95 -7.92
N LEU A 268 -1.42 26.76 -8.37
CA LEU A 268 -1.16 25.51 -7.65
C LEU A 268 0.35 25.18 -7.60
N MET A 269 1.09 25.38 -8.70
CA MET A 269 2.54 25.17 -8.73
C MET A 269 3.28 26.16 -7.83
N ALA A 270 2.88 27.43 -7.83
CA ALA A 270 3.41 28.44 -6.91
C ALA A 270 3.13 28.08 -5.44
N TYR A 271 1.96 27.52 -5.14
CA TYR A 271 1.66 27.01 -3.81
C TYR A 271 2.60 25.85 -3.42
N VAL A 272 2.85 24.89 -4.32
CA VAL A 272 3.85 23.82 -4.06
C VAL A 272 5.24 24.40 -3.83
N ALA A 273 5.65 25.38 -4.65
CA ALA A 273 6.95 26.05 -4.53
C ALA A 273 7.10 26.87 -3.24
N SER A 274 6.00 27.27 -2.60
CA SER A 274 6.03 27.96 -1.30
C SER A 274 6.40 27.04 -0.12
N CYS A 275 6.46 25.72 -0.33
CA CYS A 275 6.91 24.78 0.68
C CYS A 275 8.30 25.17 1.21
N ARG A 276 8.48 25.14 2.55
CA ARG A 276 9.76 25.52 3.20
C ARG A 276 10.98 24.73 2.71
N PHE A 277 10.77 23.55 2.13
CA PHE A 277 11.81 22.65 1.62
C PHE A 277 12.08 22.81 0.12
N HIS A 278 11.31 23.66 -0.57
CA HIS A 278 11.46 23.85 -2.01
C HIS A 278 12.80 24.50 -2.35
N ASP A 279 13.57 23.82 -3.17
CA ASP A 279 14.84 24.27 -3.71
C ASP A 279 14.67 24.47 -5.23
N PRO A 280 14.60 25.72 -5.72
CA PRO A 280 14.39 26.00 -7.14
C PRO A 280 15.58 25.57 -8.02
N MET A 281 16.76 25.40 -7.42
CA MET A 281 17.96 24.93 -8.12
C MET A 281 18.05 23.40 -8.18
N ARG A 282 17.24 22.69 -7.39
CA ARG A 282 17.29 21.24 -7.32
C ARG A 282 16.65 20.60 -8.54
N GLU A 283 17.46 19.84 -9.27
CA GLU A 283 16.95 19.02 -10.35
C GLU A 283 16.17 17.82 -9.81
N ILE A 284 14.94 17.63 -10.31
CA ILE A 284 14.17 16.43 -10.07
C ILE A 284 14.70 15.33 -10.99
N SER A 285 15.10 14.19 -10.41
CA SER A 285 15.49 13.01 -11.20
C SER A 285 14.34 12.56 -12.09
N MET A 286 14.58 12.53 -13.41
CA MET A 286 13.60 12.13 -14.43
C MET A 286 13.68 10.64 -14.78
N ARG A 287 14.17 9.79 -13.88
CA ARG A 287 14.30 8.34 -14.12
C ARG A 287 13.20 7.53 -13.44
N GLY A 288 12.85 6.39 -14.03
CA GLY A 288 11.95 5.40 -13.44
C GLY A 288 10.53 5.96 -13.24
N LYS A 289 10.02 5.91 -12.00
CA LYS A 289 8.63 6.35 -11.71
C LYS A 289 8.35 7.82 -12.03
N ASN A 290 9.37 8.69 -12.08
CA ASN A 290 9.16 10.08 -12.43
C ASN A 290 9.00 10.26 -13.95
N GLU A 291 9.72 9.48 -14.76
CA GLU A 291 9.56 9.45 -16.22
C GLU A 291 8.13 9.05 -16.61
N GLU A 292 7.64 7.96 -16.02
CA GLU A 292 6.27 7.47 -16.23
C GLU A 292 5.22 8.52 -15.81
N ARG A 293 5.46 9.26 -14.72
CA ARG A 293 4.55 10.33 -14.29
C ARG A 293 4.55 11.49 -15.28
N VAL A 294 5.71 11.92 -15.75
CA VAL A 294 5.84 13.01 -16.73
C VAL A 294 5.10 12.67 -18.02
N GLU A 295 5.14 11.41 -18.45
CA GLU A 295 4.43 10.95 -19.64
C GLU A 295 2.91 10.89 -19.41
N LYS A 296 2.47 10.31 -18.29
CA LYS A 296 1.04 10.02 -18.05
C LYS A 296 0.26 11.18 -17.43
N ARG A 297 0.94 12.14 -16.80
CA ARG A 297 0.31 13.17 -15.97
C ARG A 297 0.69 14.56 -16.43
N LYS A 298 -0.23 15.21 -17.16
CA LYS A 298 -0.04 16.53 -17.76
C LYS A 298 0.42 17.59 -16.74
N MET A 299 -0.18 17.60 -15.54
CA MET A 299 0.15 18.59 -14.50
C MET A 299 1.55 18.39 -13.94
N TYR A 300 1.94 17.14 -13.62
CA TYR A 300 3.30 16.83 -13.19
C TYR A 300 4.34 17.08 -14.30
N GLY A 301 3.99 16.78 -15.55
CA GLY A 301 4.81 17.09 -16.72
C GLY A 301 5.11 18.59 -16.82
N ALA A 302 4.09 19.43 -16.72
CA ALA A 302 4.23 20.88 -16.73
C ALA A 302 5.06 21.42 -15.55
N TRP A 303 4.86 20.89 -14.33
CA TRP A 303 5.69 21.24 -13.17
C TRP A 303 7.17 21.01 -13.44
N SER A 304 7.49 19.84 -13.96
CA SER A 304 8.87 19.37 -14.08
C SER A 304 9.60 19.91 -15.31
N LYS A 305 8.90 20.12 -16.43
CA LYS A 305 9.47 20.55 -17.72
C LYS A 305 9.33 22.04 -18.01
N GLU A 306 8.33 22.71 -17.44
CA GLU A 306 8.04 24.12 -17.70
C GLU A 306 8.29 24.97 -16.45
N TYR A 307 7.60 24.64 -15.35
CA TYR A 307 7.60 25.49 -14.16
C TYR A 307 8.97 25.54 -13.46
N LEU A 308 9.54 24.41 -13.07
CA LEU A 308 10.83 24.38 -12.37
C LEU A 308 11.97 25.04 -13.17
N PRO A 309 12.14 24.76 -14.48
CA PRO A 309 13.16 25.45 -15.27
C PRO A 309 12.98 26.97 -15.34
N ALA A 310 11.73 27.46 -15.39
CA ALA A 310 11.44 28.90 -15.45
C ALA A 310 11.69 29.62 -14.11
N HIS A 311 11.66 28.90 -12.99
CA HIS A 311 11.74 29.47 -11.64
C HIS A 311 13.06 29.15 -10.92
N LYS A 312 14.12 28.75 -11.65
CA LYS A 312 15.44 28.45 -11.05
C LYS A 312 16.04 29.61 -10.25
N GLY A 313 15.70 30.85 -10.59
CA GLY A 313 16.20 32.06 -9.93
C GLY A 313 15.41 32.47 -8.67
N ASP A 314 14.35 31.76 -8.32
CA ASP A 314 13.49 32.12 -7.20
C ASP A 314 14.21 31.96 -5.85
N THR A 315 13.66 32.62 -4.82
CA THR A 315 14.20 32.48 -3.48
C THR A 315 13.95 31.07 -2.94
N PRO A 316 14.98 30.34 -2.48
CA PRO A 316 14.79 29.02 -1.91
C PRO A 316 13.96 29.07 -0.62
N GLY A 317 13.26 27.99 -0.34
CA GLY A 317 12.57 27.82 0.94
C GLY A 317 13.53 27.88 2.13
N ARG A 318 13.04 28.34 3.29
CA ARG A 318 13.84 28.56 4.50
C ARG A 318 14.58 27.33 5.06
N SER A 319 14.23 26.13 4.59
CA SER A 319 14.82 24.85 5.04
C SER A 319 15.67 24.18 3.97
N VAL A 320 15.96 24.88 2.87
CA VAL A 320 16.94 24.42 1.89
C VAL A 320 18.32 24.29 2.54
N GLY A 321 19.00 23.19 2.26
CA GLY A 321 20.32 22.86 2.81
C GLY A 321 20.30 22.05 4.11
N MET A 322 19.13 21.86 4.75
CA MET A 322 19.02 20.96 5.90
C MET A 322 19.39 19.52 5.51
N SER A 323 20.21 18.88 6.33
CA SER A 323 20.47 17.44 6.24
C SER A 323 19.26 16.63 6.75
N ARG A 324 19.24 15.32 6.48
CA ARG A 324 18.20 14.43 7.05
C ARG A 324 18.26 14.41 8.58
N HIS A 325 19.46 14.53 9.17
CA HIS A 325 19.64 14.64 10.60
C HIS A 325 19.02 15.94 11.15
N ASP A 326 19.28 17.08 10.50
CA ASP A 326 18.68 18.36 10.90
C ASP A 326 17.14 18.31 10.84
N VAL A 327 16.58 17.62 9.84
CA VAL A 327 15.12 17.44 9.69
C VAL A 327 14.55 16.53 10.78
N ILE A 328 15.30 15.51 11.23
CA ILE A 328 14.91 14.69 12.39
C ILE A 328 14.85 15.56 13.64
N GLU A 329 15.86 16.37 13.90
CA GLU A 329 15.89 17.25 15.09
C GLU A 329 14.82 18.33 15.03
N ASP A 330 14.55 18.91 13.85
CA ASP A 330 13.45 19.84 13.63
C ASP A 330 12.08 19.17 13.87
N ALA A 331 11.89 17.94 13.38
CA ALA A 331 10.69 17.16 13.62
C ALA A 331 10.48 16.83 15.10
N ARG A 332 11.54 16.44 15.84
CA ARG A 332 11.46 16.22 17.29
C ARG A 332 10.99 17.47 18.03
N LYS A 333 11.54 18.63 17.67
CA LYS A 333 11.13 19.92 18.27
C LYS A 333 9.68 20.27 17.94
N PHE A 334 9.23 20.00 16.72
CA PHE A 334 7.88 20.36 16.28
C PHE A 334 6.79 19.41 16.81
N PHE A 335 7.02 18.09 16.74
CA PHE A 335 6.03 17.06 17.11
C PHE A 335 6.17 16.57 18.57
N GLY A 336 7.24 16.96 19.25
CA GLY A 336 7.46 16.71 20.67
C GLY A 336 8.11 15.35 20.99
N ASP A 337 8.34 15.14 22.28
CA ASP A 337 9.12 14.02 22.81
C ASP A 337 8.51 12.65 22.52
N GLU A 338 7.18 12.55 22.44
CA GLU A 338 6.51 11.29 22.14
C GLU A 338 6.88 10.78 20.75
N PHE A 339 6.87 11.68 19.75
CA PHE A 339 7.35 11.35 18.41
C PHE A 339 8.82 10.94 18.43
N GLY A 340 9.66 11.68 19.18
CA GLY A 340 11.08 11.34 19.35
C GLY A 340 11.29 9.92 19.88
N LYS A 341 10.54 9.52 20.92
CA LYS A 341 10.60 8.16 21.48
C LYS A 341 10.19 7.10 20.45
N ARG A 342 9.10 7.31 19.71
CA ARG A 342 8.66 6.38 18.66
C ARG A 342 9.70 6.23 17.55
N LEU A 343 10.38 7.32 17.19
CA LEU A 343 11.47 7.31 16.21
C LEU A 343 12.65 6.46 16.72
N ASP A 344 13.09 6.68 17.97
CA ASP A 344 14.20 5.93 18.59
C ASP A 344 13.88 4.44 18.74
N GLU A 345 12.66 4.11 19.15
CA GLU A 345 12.20 2.73 19.28
C GLU A 345 12.15 2.03 17.92
N GLN A 346 11.62 2.70 16.89
CA GLN A 346 11.53 2.14 15.55
C GLN A 346 12.90 1.97 14.91
N GLU A 347 13.83 2.89 15.12
CA GLU A 347 15.22 2.76 14.68
C GLU A 347 15.90 1.56 15.33
N LYS A 348 15.86 1.45 16.67
CA LYS A 348 16.43 0.31 17.40
C LYS A 348 15.85 -1.02 16.91
N LYS A 349 14.53 -1.07 16.74
CA LYS A 349 13.83 -2.26 16.23
C LYS A 349 14.26 -2.61 14.82
N ALA A 350 14.26 -1.65 13.90
CA ALA A 350 14.57 -1.90 12.51
C ALA A 350 16.04 -2.28 12.28
N VAL A 351 16.98 -1.67 13.01
CA VAL A 351 18.41 -2.06 13.01
C VAL A 351 18.56 -3.50 13.50
N ARG A 352 17.87 -3.87 14.58
CA ARG A 352 17.87 -5.24 15.09
C ARG A 352 17.31 -6.23 14.06
N ASP A 353 16.17 -5.93 13.45
CA ASP A 353 15.53 -6.78 12.44
C ASP A 353 16.46 -6.99 11.23
N ILE A 354 17.15 -5.94 10.79
CA ILE A 354 18.16 -5.99 9.72
C ILE A 354 19.32 -6.93 10.06
N GLU A 355 19.90 -6.80 11.26
CA GLU A 355 21.01 -7.64 11.67
C GLU A 355 20.58 -9.10 11.89
N GLU A 356 19.35 -9.30 12.35
CA GLU A 356 18.73 -10.61 12.43
C GLU A 356 18.56 -11.24 11.03
N ASP A 357 18.07 -10.49 10.06
CA ASP A 357 17.92 -10.96 8.67
C ASP A 357 19.28 -11.31 8.05
N LYS A 358 20.32 -10.52 8.32
CA LYS A 358 21.69 -10.83 7.92
C LYS A 358 22.20 -12.11 8.57
N LEU A 359 21.94 -12.33 9.86
CA LEU A 359 22.26 -13.59 10.54
C LEU A 359 21.57 -14.78 9.87
N TRP A 360 20.27 -14.67 9.54
CA TRP A 360 19.57 -15.77 8.88
C TRP A 360 20.02 -15.98 7.43
N ALA A 361 20.37 -14.92 6.71
CA ALA A 361 20.97 -15.02 5.39
C ALA A 361 22.32 -15.74 5.44
N PHE A 362 23.13 -15.41 6.44
CA PHE A 362 24.40 -16.06 6.72
C PHE A 362 24.23 -17.57 6.99
N ILE A 363 23.33 -17.96 7.89
CA ILE A 363 23.04 -19.37 8.21
C ILE A 363 22.53 -20.13 6.98
N ARG A 364 21.71 -19.49 6.12
CA ARG A 364 21.23 -20.08 4.86
C ARG A 364 22.36 -20.38 3.86
N GLY A 365 23.52 -19.75 4.03
CA GLY A 365 24.71 -19.91 3.19
C GLY A 365 25.57 -21.12 3.52
N PHE A 366 25.29 -21.85 4.61
CA PHE A 366 26.06 -23.05 4.95
C PHE A 366 25.95 -24.15 3.87
N PRO A 367 27.02 -24.95 3.66
CA PRO A 367 27.11 -25.94 2.59
C PRO A 367 26.32 -27.23 2.91
N ALA A 368 25.01 -27.11 3.11
CA ALA A 368 24.08 -28.21 3.30
C ALA A 368 23.24 -28.43 2.03
N ALA A 369 23.13 -29.68 1.57
CA ALA A 369 22.43 -30.03 0.33
C ALA A 369 21.05 -30.66 0.60
N GLY A 370 20.06 -30.35 -0.25
CA GLY A 370 18.73 -30.95 -0.18
C GLY A 370 18.05 -30.80 1.19
N ALA A 371 17.58 -31.92 1.76
CA ALA A 371 16.87 -31.95 3.04
C ALA A 371 17.72 -31.43 4.22
N ASP A 372 19.04 -31.53 4.13
CA ASP A 372 19.98 -31.10 5.17
C ASP A 372 19.95 -29.59 5.39
N LYS A 373 19.62 -28.82 4.34
CA LYS A 373 19.39 -27.38 4.46
C LYS A 373 18.17 -27.07 5.34
N THR A 374 17.10 -27.85 5.17
CA THR A 374 15.88 -27.73 5.99
C THR A 374 16.15 -28.09 7.44
N TYR A 375 16.88 -29.20 7.70
CA TYR A 375 17.25 -29.59 9.06
C TYR A 375 18.17 -28.56 9.73
N THR A 376 19.14 -28.02 9.00
CA THR A 376 20.03 -26.96 9.49
C THR A 376 19.21 -25.74 9.90
N MET A 377 18.32 -25.25 9.04
CA MET A 377 17.48 -24.08 9.35
C MET A 377 16.54 -24.31 10.54
N LYS A 378 15.87 -25.47 10.60
CA LYS A 378 14.98 -25.79 11.74
C LYS A 378 15.75 -25.90 13.05
N GLY A 379 16.89 -26.61 13.04
CA GLY A 379 17.74 -26.78 14.22
C GLY A 379 18.30 -25.45 14.72
N MET A 380 18.79 -24.62 13.80
CA MET A 380 19.29 -23.27 14.12
C MET A 380 18.21 -22.40 14.74
N LYS A 381 17.00 -22.38 14.15
CA LYS A 381 15.86 -21.65 14.73
C LYS A 381 15.49 -22.15 16.13
N ARG A 382 15.43 -23.46 16.34
CA ARG A 382 15.14 -24.05 17.66
C ARG A 382 16.19 -23.67 18.69
N GLU A 383 17.46 -23.72 18.34
CA GLU A 383 18.55 -23.49 19.30
C GLU A 383 18.81 -22.00 19.55
N ILE A 384 18.58 -21.12 18.56
CA ILE A 384 18.76 -19.65 18.71
C ILE A 384 17.49 -18.95 19.25
N LYS A 385 16.29 -19.32 18.78
CA LYS A 385 15.02 -18.67 19.12
C LYS A 385 14.05 -19.51 19.95
N GLY A 386 14.17 -20.84 19.92
CA GLY A 386 13.23 -21.75 20.59
C GLY A 386 13.32 -21.69 22.11
N SER A 387 12.47 -22.48 22.79
CA SER A 387 12.50 -22.60 24.26
C SER A 387 13.56 -23.63 24.71
N ILE A 388 14.09 -23.51 25.95
CA ILE A 388 15.23 -24.34 26.40
C ILE A 388 14.78 -25.76 26.70
N GLU A 389 13.51 -25.89 27.03
CA GLU A 389 12.76 -27.11 27.22
C GLU A 389 12.66 -27.95 25.93
N GLU A 390 12.70 -27.30 24.76
CA GLU A 390 12.74 -27.98 23.45
C GLU A 390 14.10 -28.64 23.15
N VAL A 391 15.13 -28.33 23.95
CA VAL A 391 16.46 -28.90 23.82
C VAL A 391 16.68 -29.95 24.91
N PRO A 392 17.09 -31.19 24.55
CA PRO A 392 17.42 -32.21 25.55
C PRO A 392 18.49 -31.72 26.53
N GLU A 393 18.31 -31.99 27.84
CA GLU A 393 19.18 -31.57 28.95
C GLU A 393 20.68 -31.69 28.62
N ARG A 394 21.08 -32.85 28.12
CA ARG A 394 22.46 -33.21 27.72
C ARG A 394 23.06 -32.35 26.60
N HIS A 395 22.27 -31.51 25.96
CA HIS A 395 22.68 -30.65 24.86
C HIS A 395 22.48 -29.16 25.17
N ARG A 396 22.05 -28.79 26.39
CA ARG A 396 21.81 -27.38 26.77
C ARG A 396 23.09 -26.57 26.96
N THR A 397 24.20 -27.22 27.30
CA THR A 397 25.49 -26.56 27.54
C THR A 397 25.94 -25.75 26.31
N GLY A 398 26.11 -24.44 26.49
CA GLY A 398 26.48 -23.49 25.42
C GLY A 398 25.30 -22.88 24.64
N ILE A 399 24.10 -23.46 24.71
CA ILE A 399 22.92 -22.92 24.00
C ILE A 399 22.32 -21.70 24.72
N GLU A 400 22.38 -21.67 26.05
CA GLU A 400 21.93 -20.51 26.83
C GLU A 400 22.71 -19.25 26.47
N GLY A 401 24.03 -19.38 26.27
CA GLY A 401 24.91 -18.30 25.85
C GLY A 401 24.54 -17.73 24.48
N VAL A 402 24.32 -18.58 23.47
CA VAL A 402 23.93 -18.11 22.13
C VAL A 402 22.55 -17.47 22.12
N ARG A 403 21.62 -17.97 22.93
CA ARG A 403 20.28 -17.38 23.06
C ARG A 403 20.32 -16.03 23.74
N GLN A 404 21.12 -15.90 24.78
CA GLN A 404 21.30 -14.61 25.43
C GLN A 404 21.97 -13.63 24.48
N ALA A 405 23.01 -14.06 23.74
CA ALA A 405 23.64 -13.24 22.70
C ALA A 405 22.62 -12.79 21.64
N PHE A 406 21.75 -13.68 21.18
CA PHE A 406 20.66 -13.34 20.26
C PHE A 406 19.67 -12.33 20.86
N LYS A 407 19.25 -12.51 22.12
CA LYS A 407 18.36 -11.59 22.83
C LYS A 407 19.00 -10.21 23.00
N ASP A 408 20.29 -10.14 23.30
CA ASP A 408 21.04 -8.91 23.48
C ASP A 408 21.41 -8.22 22.14
N GLY A 409 21.12 -8.85 21.00
CA GLY A 409 21.51 -8.32 19.68
C GLY A 409 23.00 -8.50 19.36
N ARG A 410 23.71 -9.36 20.08
CA ARG A 410 25.13 -9.71 19.84
C ARG A 410 25.24 -10.72 18.69
N PHE A 411 24.77 -10.34 17.50
CA PHE A 411 24.60 -11.24 16.36
C PHE A 411 25.92 -11.83 15.83
N GLU A 412 27.06 -11.15 15.98
CA GLU A 412 28.37 -11.69 15.58
C GLU A 412 28.79 -12.90 16.41
N GLU A 413 28.47 -12.92 17.71
CA GLU A 413 28.70 -14.10 18.55
C GLU A 413 27.81 -15.28 18.12
N VAL A 414 26.56 -14.98 17.72
CA VAL A 414 25.64 -15.98 17.20
C VAL A 414 26.13 -16.54 15.86
N LYS A 415 26.69 -15.71 14.97
CA LYS A 415 27.30 -16.15 13.70
C LYS A 415 28.46 -17.09 13.96
N ARG A 416 29.40 -16.72 14.84
CA ARG A 416 30.55 -17.56 15.21
C ARG A 416 30.11 -18.91 15.77
N TRP A 417 29.17 -18.90 16.70
CA TRP A 417 28.59 -20.14 17.22
C TRP A 417 27.96 -20.99 16.11
N ALA A 418 27.22 -20.37 15.20
CA ALA A 418 26.57 -21.07 14.09
C ALA A 418 27.60 -21.71 13.14
N GLU A 419 28.69 -21.00 12.80
CA GLU A 419 29.80 -21.53 11.99
C GLU A 419 30.43 -22.78 12.61
N GLU A 420 30.66 -22.76 13.92
CA GLU A 420 31.28 -23.88 14.64
C GLU A 420 30.31 -25.06 14.78
N CYS A 421 29.03 -24.78 15.00
CA CYS A 421 28.08 -25.79 15.47
C CYS A 421 27.16 -26.36 14.39
N TRP A 422 27.06 -25.78 13.19
CA TRP A 422 25.94 -26.07 12.27
C TRP A 422 25.76 -27.54 11.89
N LYS A 423 26.84 -28.27 11.67
CA LYS A 423 26.78 -29.72 11.38
C LYS A 423 26.16 -30.49 12.54
N SER A 424 26.58 -30.16 13.76
CA SER A 424 26.07 -30.82 14.97
C SER A 424 24.60 -30.48 15.23
N VAL A 425 24.19 -29.23 14.97
CA VAL A 425 22.81 -28.74 15.09
C VAL A 425 21.90 -29.47 14.10
N MET A 426 22.35 -29.60 12.84
CA MET A 426 21.65 -30.32 11.79
C MET A 426 21.41 -31.79 12.17
N GLU A 427 22.44 -32.51 12.59
CA GLU A 427 22.33 -33.92 13.01
C GLU A 427 21.43 -34.07 14.26
N ARG A 428 21.47 -33.12 15.20
CA ARG A 428 20.51 -33.08 16.31
C ARG A 428 19.08 -32.89 15.82
N GLN A 429 18.85 -32.01 14.83
CA GLN A 429 17.50 -31.80 14.28
C GLN A 429 16.99 -33.03 13.54
N LYS A 430 17.84 -33.75 12.77
CA LYS A 430 17.47 -35.03 12.14
C LYS A 430 16.95 -36.02 13.18
N ARG A 431 17.69 -36.22 14.28
CA ARG A 431 17.28 -37.11 15.38
C ARG A 431 15.95 -36.69 16.01
N VAL A 432 15.72 -35.39 16.19
CA VAL A 432 14.45 -34.89 16.75
C VAL A 432 13.28 -35.19 15.81
N ASP A 433 13.44 -34.94 14.51
CA ASP A 433 12.38 -35.20 13.52
C ASP A 433 12.12 -36.71 13.36
N GLU A 434 13.16 -37.56 13.43
CA GLU A 434 13.03 -39.03 13.46
C GLU A 434 12.25 -39.54 14.67
N ILE A 435 12.55 -39.02 15.87
CA ILE A 435 11.83 -39.40 17.11
C ILE A 435 10.36 -38.99 17.00
N LYS A 436 10.08 -37.77 16.53
CA LYS A 436 8.69 -37.30 16.32
C LYS A 436 7.96 -38.16 15.29
N SER A 437 8.61 -38.50 14.18
CA SER A 437 8.03 -39.38 13.17
C SER A 437 7.70 -40.77 13.72
N ARG A 438 8.59 -41.36 14.53
CA ARG A 438 8.35 -42.65 15.19
C ARG A 438 7.18 -42.58 16.19
N ALA A 439 7.12 -41.52 17.00
CA ALA A 439 6.02 -41.30 17.94
C ALA A 439 4.67 -41.18 17.21
N ASN A 440 4.61 -40.39 16.13
CA ASN A 440 3.40 -40.22 15.32
C ASN A 440 2.96 -41.54 14.66
N LEU A 441 3.90 -42.35 14.18
CA LEU A 441 3.60 -43.67 13.63
C LEU A 441 3.03 -44.63 14.68
N LEU A 442 3.58 -44.60 15.91
CA LEU A 442 3.05 -45.40 17.03
C LEU A 442 1.65 -44.94 17.43
N GLU A 443 1.40 -43.64 17.49
CA GLU A 443 0.09 -43.09 17.80
C GLU A 443 -0.94 -43.44 16.71
N LYS A 444 -0.55 -43.36 15.44
CA LYS A 444 -1.38 -43.78 14.31
C LYS A 444 -1.72 -45.27 14.40
N LYS A 445 -0.74 -46.14 14.70
CA LYS A 445 -0.99 -47.57 14.92
C LYS A 445 -1.97 -47.81 16.07
N LYS A 446 -1.79 -47.12 17.21
CA LYS A 446 -2.72 -47.22 18.35
C LYS A 446 -4.15 -46.81 17.97
N LYS A 447 -4.31 -45.74 17.18
CA LYS A 447 -5.61 -45.29 16.67
C LYS A 447 -6.24 -46.30 15.71
N GLU A 448 -5.47 -46.89 14.80
CA GLU A 448 -5.94 -47.93 13.88
C GLU A 448 -6.32 -49.22 14.62
N GLU A 449 -5.55 -49.63 15.63
CA GLU A 449 -5.87 -50.78 16.50
C GLU A 449 -7.14 -50.55 17.33
N ALA A 450 -7.31 -49.34 17.89
CA ALA A 450 -8.52 -48.96 18.60
C ALA A 450 -9.75 -48.96 17.67
N ALA A 451 -9.62 -48.44 16.46
CA ALA A 451 -10.68 -48.47 15.45
C ALA A 451 -11.07 -49.90 15.06
N LYS A 452 -10.09 -50.80 14.88
CA LYS A 452 -10.33 -52.22 14.58
C LYS A 452 -11.01 -52.96 15.74
N LYS A 453 -10.61 -52.70 16.99
CA LYS A 453 -11.28 -53.25 18.17
C LYS A 453 -12.73 -52.79 18.28
N ASN A 454 -12.99 -51.50 18.08
CA ASN A 454 -14.34 -50.95 18.10
C ASN A 454 -15.21 -51.51 16.97
N SER A 455 -14.67 -51.74 15.77
CA SER A 455 -15.41 -52.40 14.68
C SER A 455 -15.68 -53.88 14.93
N ALA A 456 -14.77 -54.60 15.61
CA ALA A 456 -14.96 -56.01 15.96
C ALA A 456 -16.00 -56.19 17.08
N GLN A 457 -16.06 -55.24 18.03
CA GLN A 457 -17.05 -55.22 19.11
C GLN A 457 -18.46 -54.86 18.62
N ALA A 458 -18.58 -54.10 17.53
CA ALA A 458 -19.86 -53.80 16.87
C ALA A 458 -20.42 -54.98 16.04
N PHE A 459 -19.59 -55.99 15.71
CA PHE A 459 -19.97 -57.13 14.86
C PHE A 459 -20.40 -58.39 15.65
N TRP A 460 -20.36 -58.36 16.99
CA TRP A 460 -20.89 -59.42 17.86
C TRP A 460 -21.85 -58.86 18.93
N PRO A 461 -23.08 -58.45 18.55
CA PRO A 461 -24.16 -58.32 19.50
C PRO A 461 -24.87 -59.68 19.63
N GLY A 462 -24.52 -60.47 20.64
CA GLY A 462 -25.36 -61.59 21.07
C GLY A 462 -24.66 -62.93 21.14
N ALA A 463 -24.02 -63.17 22.28
CA ALA A 463 -23.91 -64.50 22.86
C ALA A 463 -23.66 -64.30 24.36
N ASP A 464 -24.71 -63.89 25.08
CA ASP A 464 -24.86 -64.10 26.53
C ASP A 464 -26.25 -63.60 26.98
N HIS A 465 -27.26 -64.42 26.74
CA HIS A 465 -28.46 -64.52 27.58
C HIS A 465 -28.94 -65.98 27.53
N LEU A 466 -28.52 -66.73 28.54
CA LEU A 466 -29.33 -67.78 29.17
C LEU A 466 -30.42 -67.13 30.01
#